data_AF-A0A2W5YIL0-F1
#
_entry.id   AF-A0A2W5YIL0-F1
#
_cell.length_a   1.000
_cell.length_b   1.000
_cell.length_c   1.000
_cell.angle_alpha   90.00
_cell.angle_beta   90.00
_cell.angle_gamma   90.00
#
_symmetry.space_group_name_H-M   'P 1'
#
loop_
_entity.id
_entity.type
_entity.pdbx_description
1 polymer ?
#
loop_
_entity_poly.entity_id
_entity_poly.type
_entity_poly.pdbx_seq_one_letter_code
_entity_poly.pdbx_strand_id
1 'polypeptide(L)'
;MLNLIWAVASIGTFFVFVISAVVALGQFRSNSRSNQLAGLQAVSAHSTGTDFQRWFAFVLKELPIKMADPAFRDGLRENPIDRDAHPEIQLADWYEEVGILAKYGVVHEAPLIELLRGGPETAWRALGTTIALYREIWGFSYYRNFERLAERSRAFYSKIDPERTAR
;
A
#
# COMPACT_ATOMS: atom_id res chain seq x y z
N MET A 1 -39.73 -35.75 -34.04
CA MET A 1 -38.75 -36.37 -33.13
C MET A 1 -37.41 -35.60 -33.11
N LEU A 2 -36.87 -35.19 -34.26
CA LEU A 2 -35.61 -34.42 -34.37
C LEU A 2 -35.61 -33.09 -33.57
N ASN A 3 -36.69 -32.30 -33.63
CA ASN A 3 -36.78 -31.01 -32.92
C ASN A 3 -36.75 -31.15 -31.38
N LEU A 4 -37.24 -32.27 -30.84
CA LEU A 4 -37.21 -32.55 -29.40
C LEU A 4 -35.78 -32.85 -28.94
N ILE A 5 -35.00 -33.57 -29.76
CA ILE A 5 -33.60 -33.89 -29.48
C ILE A 5 -32.75 -32.62 -29.50
N TRP A 6 -32.98 -31.71 -30.45
CA TRP A 6 -32.30 -30.41 -30.48
C TRP A 6 -32.67 -29.51 -29.30
N ALA A 7 -33.95 -29.50 -28.89
CA ALA A 7 -34.38 -28.74 -27.72
C ALA A 7 -33.72 -29.26 -26.43
N VAL A 8 -33.70 -30.58 -26.21
CA VAL A 8 -33.03 -31.20 -25.06
C VAL A 8 -31.51 -30.95 -25.07
N ALA A 9 -30.89 -31.02 -26.25
CA ALA A 9 -29.47 -30.70 -26.41
C ALA A 9 -29.15 -29.25 -26.03
N SER A 10 -29.96 -28.29 -26.49
CA SER A 10 -29.77 -26.86 -26.18
C SER A 10 -29.90 -26.54 -24.67
N ILE A 11 -30.84 -27.20 -23.98
CA ILE A 11 -30.99 -27.10 -22.53
C ILE A 11 -29.75 -27.66 -21.82
N GLY A 12 -29.25 -28.82 -22.27
CA GLY A 12 -28.01 -29.41 -21.75
C GLY A 12 -26.80 -28.49 -21.89
N THR A 13 -26.63 -27.87 -23.06
CA THR A 13 -25.52 -26.93 -23.30
C THR A 13 -25.59 -25.69 -22.40
N PHE A 14 -26.79 -25.16 -22.16
CA PHE A 14 -26.99 -24.02 -21.25
C PHE A 14 -26.49 -24.34 -19.82
N PHE A 15 -26.84 -25.51 -19.28
CA PHE A 15 -26.35 -25.92 -17.95
C PHE A 15 -24.84 -26.08 -17.89
N VAL A 16 -24.22 -26.63 -18.95
CA VAL A 16 -22.76 -26.73 -19.03
C VAL A 16 -22.12 -25.35 -18.95
N PHE A 17 -22.62 -24.35 -19.70
CA PHE A 17 -22.09 -22.99 -19.64
C PHE A 17 -22.23 -22.35 -18.26
N VAL A 18 -23.39 -22.53 -17.60
CA VAL A 18 -23.61 -22.00 -16.25
C VAL A 18 -22.65 -22.65 -15.24
N ILE A 19 -22.47 -23.97 -15.30
CA ILE A 19 -21.52 -24.69 -14.43
C ILE A 19 -20.09 -24.23 -14.70
N SER A 20 -19.68 -24.12 -15.97
CA SER A 20 -18.36 -23.62 -16.35
C SER A 20 -18.11 -22.20 -15.84
N ALA A 21 -19.11 -21.31 -15.94
CA ALA A 21 -19.01 -19.95 -15.42
C ALA A 21 -18.84 -19.93 -13.88
N VAL A 22 -19.59 -20.76 -13.15
CA VAL A 22 -19.47 -20.88 -11.69
C VAL A 22 -18.09 -21.40 -11.28
N VAL A 23 -17.58 -22.41 -11.98
CA VAL A 23 -16.22 -22.95 -11.74
C VAL A 23 -15.16 -21.90 -12.05
N ALA A 24 -15.28 -21.17 -13.17
CA ALA A 24 -14.35 -20.09 -13.52
C ALA A 24 -14.37 -18.94 -12.50
N LEU A 25 -15.55 -18.57 -11.98
CA LEU A 25 -15.69 -17.60 -10.89
C LEU A 25 -15.00 -18.08 -9.59
N GLY A 26 -15.09 -19.38 -9.29
CA GLY A 26 -14.39 -20.00 -8.17
C GLY A 26 -12.86 -19.97 -8.34
N GLN A 27 -12.37 -20.31 -9.54
CA GLN A 27 -10.94 -20.25 -9.89
C GLN A 27 -10.41 -18.83 -9.82
N PHE A 28 -11.16 -17.84 -10.32
CA PHE A 28 -10.78 -16.42 -10.22
C PHE A 28 -10.63 -15.98 -8.77
N ARG A 29 -11.57 -16.34 -7.88
CA ARG A 29 -11.50 -16.03 -6.44
C ARG A 29 -10.32 -16.71 -5.75
N SER A 30 -10.01 -17.96 -6.11
CA SER A 30 -8.85 -18.68 -5.58
C SER A 30 -7.54 -18.00 -5.99
N ASN A 31 -7.43 -17.61 -7.27
CA ASN A 31 -6.29 -16.85 -7.78
C ASN A 31 -6.14 -15.49 -7.09
N SER A 32 -7.24 -14.79 -6.81
CA SER A 32 -7.19 -13.54 -6.05
C SER A 32 -6.66 -13.72 -4.62
N ARG A 33 -7.02 -14.81 -3.92
CA ARG A 33 -6.50 -15.11 -2.58
C ARG A 33 -5.01 -15.45 -2.59
N SER A 34 -4.57 -16.23 -3.57
CA SER A 34 -3.15 -16.54 -3.75
C SER A 34 -2.33 -15.28 -4.04
N ASN A 35 -2.85 -14.39 -4.90
CA ASN A 35 -2.21 -13.11 -5.22
C ASN A 35 -2.15 -12.18 -4.00
N GLN A 36 -3.19 -12.13 -3.18
CA GLN A 36 -3.20 -11.35 -1.94
C GLN A 36 -2.16 -11.83 -0.93
N LEU A 37 -2.03 -13.15 -0.76
CA LEU A 37 -1.01 -13.73 0.12
C LEU A 37 0.40 -13.40 -0.36
N ALA A 38 0.64 -13.52 -1.68
CA ALA A 38 1.92 -13.14 -2.27
C ALA A 38 2.23 -11.64 -2.07
N GLY A 39 1.23 -10.77 -2.25
CA GLY A 39 1.37 -9.33 -1.98
C GLY A 39 1.70 -9.02 -0.52
N LEU A 40 1.01 -9.66 0.43
CA LEU A 40 1.32 -9.53 1.87
C LEU A 40 2.71 -10.05 2.21
N GLN A 41 3.15 -11.16 1.62
CA GLN A 41 4.49 -11.69 1.81
C GLN A 41 5.56 -10.74 1.28
N ALA A 42 5.35 -10.13 0.11
CA ALA A 42 6.28 -9.15 -0.45
C ALA A 42 6.42 -7.91 0.44
N VAL A 43 5.29 -7.36 0.91
CA VAL A 43 5.30 -6.22 1.85
C VAL A 43 5.97 -6.61 3.16
N SER A 44 5.64 -7.79 3.71
CA SER A 44 6.23 -8.28 4.95
C SER A 44 7.74 -8.40 4.83
N ALA A 45 8.22 -9.11 3.81
CA ALA A 45 9.64 -9.35 3.58
C ALA A 45 10.43 -8.03 3.50
N HIS A 46 9.91 -7.06 2.75
CA HIS A 46 10.54 -5.75 2.63
C HIS A 46 10.53 -4.98 3.95
N SER A 47 9.40 -4.96 4.67
CA SER A 47 9.27 -4.27 5.97
C SER A 47 10.17 -4.85 7.07
N THR A 48 10.55 -6.13 6.96
CA THR A 48 11.49 -6.79 7.87
C THR A 48 12.95 -6.69 7.43
N GLY A 49 13.20 -6.14 6.23
CA GLY A 49 14.53 -5.97 5.67
C GLY A 49 15.35 -4.91 6.41
N THR A 50 16.67 -5.05 6.38
CA THR A 50 17.61 -4.12 7.04
C THR A 50 17.49 -2.70 6.51
N ASP A 51 17.25 -2.54 5.20
CA ASP A 51 17.14 -1.23 4.57
C ASP A 51 15.90 -0.48 5.04
N PHE A 52 14.75 -1.15 5.07
CA PHE A 52 13.52 -0.56 5.62
C PHE A 52 13.70 -0.11 7.07
N GLN A 53 14.30 -0.96 7.91
CA GLN A 53 14.56 -0.63 9.31
C GLN A 53 15.50 0.58 9.44
N ARG A 54 16.50 0.70 8.56
CA ARG A 54 17.40 1.85 8.50
C ARG A 54 16.65 3.13 8.10
N TRP A 55 15.83 3.08 7.05
CA TRP A 55 15.05 4.25 6.60
C TRP A 55 14.06 4.71 7.66
N PHE A 56 13.35 3.75 8.28
CA PHE A 56 12.40 4.03 9.34
C PHE A 56 13.07 4.63 10.58
N ALA A 57 14.23 4.09 10.98
CA ALA A 57 15.03 4.64 12.07
C ALA A 57 15.53 6.07 11.78
N PHE A 58 16.02 6.31 10.56
CA PHE A 58 16.45 7.63 10.11
C PHE A 58 15.31 8.64 10.20
N VAL A 59 14.13 8.31 9.65
CA VAL A 59 12.95 9.20 9.67
C VAL A 59 12.51 9.55 11.07
N LEU A 60 12.56 8.61 12.02
CA LEU A 60 12.13 8.89 13.39
C LEU A 60 13.16 9.61 14.25
N LYS A 61 14.45 9.38 14.02
CA LYS A 61 15.51 9.81 14.96
C LYS A 61 16.39 10.92 14.39
N GLU A 62 16.67 10.88 13.09
CA GLU A 62 17.68 11.74 12.46
C GLU A 62 17.04 12.84 11.61
N LEU A 63 15.94 12.55 10.94
CA LEU A 63 15.28 13.48 10.04
C LEU A 63 14.91 14.82 10.69
N PRO A 64 14.39 14.90 11.94
CA PRO A 64 14.10 16.19 12.57
C PRO A 64 15.35 17.08 12.72
N ILE A 65 16.52 16.47 12.95
CA ILE A 65 17.80 17.17 13.09
C ILE A 65 18.32 17.57 11.71
N LYS A 66 18.27 16.65 10.74
CA LYS A 66 18.72 16.88 9.37
C LYS A 66 17.90 17.96 8.65
N MET A 67 16.60 18.02 8.88
CA MET A 67 15.73 19.06 8.31
C MET A 67 16.01 20.47 8.83
N ALA A 68 16.77 20.62 9.93
CA ALA A 68 17.25 21.93 10.38
C ALA A 68 18.42 22.45 9.52
N ASP A 69 19.14 21.55 8.83
CA ASP A 69 20.25 21.89 7.95
C ASP A 69 19.71 22.42 6.60
N PRO A 70 20.03 23.66 6.20
CA PRO A 70 19.68 24.18 4.90
C PRO A 70 20.22 23.33 3.74
N ALA A 71 21.47 22.84 3.83
CA ALA A 71 22.08 22.06 2.75
C ALA A 71 21.34 20.75 2.50
N PHE A 72 20.89 20.09 3.57
CA PHE A 72 20.05 18.90 3.46
C PHE A 72 18.71 19.21 2.80
N ARG A 73 18.04 20.30 3.18
CA ARG A 73 16.77 20.71 2.55
C ARG A 73 16.94 21.09 1.08
N ASP A 74 18.06 21.70 0.73
CA ASP A 74 18.36 22.09 -0.65
C ASP A 74 18.63 20.85 -1.52
N GLY A 75 19.21 19.79 -0.96
CA GLY A 75 19.34 18.49 -1.64
C GLY A 75 18.00 17.89 -2.11
N LEU A 76 16.91 18.15 -1.39
CA LEU A 76 15.56 17.72 -1.78
C LEU A 76 15.00 18.45 -3.02
N ARG A 77 15.65 19.54 -3.44
CA ARG A 77 15.30 20.30 -4.67
C ARG A 77 16.08 19.82 -5.89
N GLU A 78 17.08 18.96 -5.72
CA GLU A 78 17.90 18.46 -6.82
C GLU A 78 17.11 17.54 -7.76
N ASN A 79 17.60 17.37 -8.98
CA ASN A 79 17.02 16.43 -9.94
C ASN A 79 18.12 15.80 -10.82
N PRO A 80 18.41 14.49 -10.67
CA PRO A 80 17.79 13.55 -9.73
C PRO A 80 18.22 13.81 -8.28
N ILE A 81 17.39 13.40 -7.32
CA ILE A 81 17.69 13.47 -5.88
C ILE A 81 18.62 12.30 -5.51
N ASP A 82 19.66 12.59 -4.73
CA ASP A 82 20.53 11.56 -4.16
C ASP A 82 19.78 10.75 -3.09
N ARG A 83 19.39 9.53 -3.43
CA ARG A 83 18.64 8.62 -2.54
C ARG A 83 19.47 8.04 -1.40
N ASP A 84 20.80 8.06 -1.50
CA ASP A 84 21.67 7.63 -0.40
C ASP A 84 21.77 8.73 0.66
N ALA A 85 21.77 9.99 0.22
CA ALA A 85 21.69 11.17 1.09
C ALA A 85 20.28 11.38 1.68
N HIS A 86 19.22 10.92 0.99
CA HIS A 86 17.82 11.10 1.39
C HIS A 86 17.03 9.80 1.66
N PRO A 87 17.36 9.03 2.73
CA PRO A 87 16.63 7.82 3.12
C PRO A 87 15.14 8.02 3.40
N GLU A 88 14.74 9.22 3.79
CA GLU A 88 13.35 9.59 4.04
C GLU A 88 12.47 9.48 2.80
N ILE A 89 13.05 9.68 1.62
CA ILE A 89 12.36 9.56 0.33
C ILE A 89 12.12 8.10 0.00
N GLN A 90 13.10 7.23 0.26
CA GLN A 90 12.95 5.77 0.10
C GLN A 90 11.79 5.24 0.95
N LEU A 91 11.65 5.72 2.20
CA LEU A 91 10.54 5.34 3.06
C LEU A 91 9.19 5.85 2.53
N ALA A 92 9.14 7.11 2.10
CA ALA A 92 7.92 7.71 1.57
C ALA A 92 7.45 7.01 0.29
N ASP A 93 8.37 6.70 -0.62
CA ASP A 93 8.08 5.98 -1.86
C ASP A 93 7.59 4.57 -1.60
N TRP A 94 8.22 3.86 -0.65
CA TRP A 94 7.77 2.53 -0.28
C TRP A 94 6.33 2.54 0.26
N TYR A 95 5.99 3.49 1.13
CA TYR A 95 4.61 3.60 1.60
C TYR A 95 3.62 4.08 0.51
N GLU A 96 4.07 4.86 -0.46
CA GLU A 96 3.26 5.24 -1.62
C GLU A 96 2.91 4.01 -2.47
N GLU A 97 3.90 3.16 -2.76
CA GLU A 97 3.71 1.89 -3.46
C GLU A 97 2.76 0.96 -2.69
N VAL A 98 2.94 0.81 -1.39
CA VAL A 98 2.03 0.04 -0.54
C VAL A 98 0.62 0.62 -0.54
N GLY A 99 0.48 1.96 -0.54
CA GLY A 99 -0.79 2.64 -0.66
C GLY A 99 -1.49 2.37 -2.00
N ILE A 100 -0.73 2.26 -3.09
CA ILE A 100 -1.24 1.85 -4.41
C ILE A 100 -1.79 0.42 -4.37
N LEU A 101 -1.07 -0.52 -3.75
CA LEU A 101 -1.53 -1.91 -3.60
C LEU A 101 -2.85 -1.99 -2.83
N ALA A 102 -2.98 -1.21 -1.75
CA ALA A 102 -4.21 -1.13 -0.97
C ALA A 102 -5.35 -0.50 -1.77
N LYS A 103 -5.09 0.61 -2.48
CA LYS A 103 -6.09 1.35 -3.26
C LYS A 103 -6.75 0.51 -4.34
N TYR A 104 -5.98 -0.34 -5.02
CA TYR A 104 -6.49 -1.20 -6.09
C TYR A 104 -6.95 -2.57 -5.60
N GLY A 105 -6.91 -2.83 -4.28
CA GLY A 105 -7.36 -4.09 -3.69
C GLY A 105 -6.48 -5.30 -4.04
N VAL A 106 -5.23 -5.06 -4.48
CA VAL A 106 -4.23 -6.11 -4.69
C VAL A 106 -3.93 -6.80 -3.36
N VAL A 107 -3.89 -6.00 -2.28
CA VAL A 107 -3.86 -6.47 -0.91
C VAL A 107 -5.02 -5.83 -0.15
N HIS A 108 -5.74 -6.62 0.65
CA HIS A 108 -6.80 -6.08 1.49
C HIS A 108 -6.24 -5.16 2.58
N GLU A 109 -6.93 -4.03 2.79
CA GLU A 109 -6.49 -2.94 3.65
C GLU A 109 -6.29 -3.37 5.11
N ALA A 110 -7.22 -4.16 5.67
CA ALA A 110 -7.15 -4.59 7.07
C ALA A 110 -5.91 -5.45 7.41
N PRO A 111 -5.65 -6.59 6.72
CA PRO A 111 -4.45 -7.38 7.02
C PRO A 111 -3.14 -6.62 6.71
N LEU A 112 -3.17 -5.69 5.76
CA LEU A 112 -2.02 -4.83 5.47
C LEU A 112 -1.73 -3.87 6.63
N ILE A 113 -2.75 -3.19 7.17
CA ILE A 113 -2.58 -2.28 8.30
C ILE A 113 -2.10 -3.03 9.54
N GLU A 114 -2.66 -4.21 9.81
CA GLU A 114 -2.22 -5.06 10.92
C GLU A 114 -0.76 -5.51 10.77
N LEU A 115 -0.37 -5.93 9.56
CA LEU A 115 1.01 -6.29 9.24
C LEU A 115 1.99 -5.14 9.54
N LEU A 116 1.60 -3.91 9.18
CA LEU A 116 2.44 -2.72 9.31
C LEU A 116 2.38 -2.06 10.70
N ARG A 117 1.53 -2.55 11.61
CA ARG A 117 1.48 -2.18 13.05
C ARG A 117 1.33 -0.68 13.34
N GLY A 118 0.73 0.08 12.43
CA GLY A 118 0.59 1.55 12.52
C GLY A 118 1.83 2.34 12.08
N GLY A 119 2.83 1.66 11.52
CA GLY A 119 3.97 2.30 10.85
C GLY A 119 3.59 3.37 9.82
N PRO A 120 2.57 3.19 8.96
CA PRO A 120 2.20 4.20 7.97
C PRO A 120 1.82 5.54 8.61
N GLU A 121 1.02 5.51 9.68
CA GLU A 121 0.65 6.73 10.39
C GLU A 121 1.86 7.40 11.05
N THR A 122 2.69 6.61 11.73
CA THR A 122 3.88 7.12 12.42
C THR A 122 4.86 7.76 11.43
N ALA A 123 5.14 7.10 10.31
CA ALA A 123 5.99 7.63 9.26
C ALA A 123 5.40 8.88 8.61
N TRP A 124 4.09 8.90 8.34
CA TRP A 124 3.41 10.07 7.76
C TRP A 124 3.55 11.31 8.63
N ARG A 125 3.35 11.16 9.95
CA ARG A 125 3.55 12.27 10.90
C ARG A 125 5.00 12.75 10.90
N ALA A 126 5.97 11.83 10.94
CA ALA A 126 7.39 12.17 10.97
C ALA A 126 7.89 12.84 9.68
N LEU A 127 7.36 12.43 8.53
CA LEU A 127 7.71 12.94 7.20
C LEU A 127 7.00 14.25 6.84
N GLY A 128 6.16 14.81 7.72
CA GLY A 128 5.29 15.94 7.41
C GLY A 128 6.01 17.13 6.78
N THR A 129 7.17 17.51 7.30
CA THR A 129 7.98 18.63 6.77
C THR A 129 8.55 18.30 5.38
N THR A 130 9.10 17.10 5.21
CA THR A 130 9.64 16.64 3.92
C THR A 130 8.56 16.58 2.85
N ILE A 131 7.39 16.03 3.18
CA ILE A 131 6.26 15.91 2.26
C ILE A 131 5.72 17.29 1.88
N ALA A 132 5.61 18.22 2.83
CA ALA A 132 5.19 19.59 2.55
C ALA A 132 6.14 20.27 1.54
N LEU A 133 7.46 20.15 1.78
CA LEU A 133 8.48 20.67 0.87
C LEU A 133 8.39 20.01 -0.52
N TYR A 134 8.23 18.69 -0.59
CA TYR A 134 8.08 17.97 -1.85
C TYR A 134 6.83 18.40 -2.63
N ARG A 135 5.71 18.60 -1.93
CA ARG A 135 4.46 19.07 -2.55
C ARG A 135 4.59 20.50 -3.09
N GLU A 136 5.42 21.34 -2.47
CA GLU A 136 5.77 22.67 -2.97
C GLU A 136 6.61 22.60 -4.25
N ILE A 137 7.63 21.73 -4.28
CA ILE A 137 8.58 21.63 -5.41
C ILE A 137 7.96 20.89 -6.60
N TRP A 138 7.38 19.72 -6.35
CA TRP A 138 6.99 18.74 -7.38
C TRP A 138 5.48 18.66 -7.60
N GLY A 139 4.67 19.21 -6.69
CA GLY A 139 3.23 19.36 -6.83
C GLY A 139 2.39 18.60 -5.80
N PHE A 140 1.15 19.06 -5.60
CA PHE A 140 0.27 18.64 -4.52
C PHE A 140 -0.12 17.14 -4.53
N SER A 141 -0.03 16.46 -5.67
CA SER A 141 -0.41 15.05 -5.78
C SER A 141 0.62 14.07 -5.23
N TYR A 142 1.84 14.51 -4.91
CA TYR A 142 2.87 13.65 -4.37
C TYR A 142 2.47 13.03 -3.03
N TYR A 143 2.76 11.74 -2.89
CA TYR A 143 2.49 10.92 -1.71
C TYR A 143 1.02 10.79 -1.31
N ARG A 144 0.08 10.93 -2.27
CA ARG A 144 -1.36 10.85 -1.98
C ARG A 144 -1.80 9.44 -1.56
N ASN A 145 -1.20 8.38 -2.11
CA ASN A 145 -1.59 7.03 -1.72
C ASN A 145 -1.03 6.67 -0.34
N PHE A 146 0.16 7.18 0.01
CA PHE A 146 0.71 7.11 1.36
C PHE A 146 -0.15 7.88 2.35
N GLU A 147 -0.54 9.13 2.06
CA GLU A 147 -1.45 9.93 2.90
C GLU A 147 -2.72 9.15 3.24
N ARG A 148 -3.35 8.59 2.21
CA ARG A 148 -4.55 7.77 2.36
C ARG A 148 -4.27 6.54 3.22
N LEU A 149 -3.15 5.84 3.01
CA LEU A 149 -2.79 4.67 3.82
C LEU A 149 -2.61 5.04 5.30
N ALA A 150 -2.00 6.19 5.58
CA ALA A 150 -1.79 6.69 6.94
C ALA A 150 -3.12 7.06 7.62
N GLU A 151 -4.01 7.76 6.93
CA GLU A 151 -5.36 8.07 7.43
C GLU A 151 -6.16 6.81 7.74
N ARG A 152 -6.06 5.81 6.87
CA ARG A 152 -6.74 4.52 7.03
C ARG A 152 -6.19 3.72 8.20
N SER A 153 -4.86 3.70 8.35
CA SER A 153 -4.18 3.13 9.51
C SER A 153 -4.67 3.77 10.80
N ARG A 154 -4.72 5.11 10.86
CA ARG A 154 -5.23 5.85 12.02
C ARG A 154 -6.67 5.47 12.35
N ALA A 155 -7.56 5.50 11.35
CA ALA A 155 -8.97 5.20 11.52
C ALA A 155 -9.24 3.73 11.91
N PHE A 156 -8.36 2.81 11.51
CA PHE A 156 -8.40 1.41 11.94
C PHE A 156 -8.05 1.30 13.43
N TYR A 157 -6.92 1.88 13.86
CA TYR A 157 -6.49 1.78 15.26
C TYR A 157 -7.36 2.59 16.22
N SER A 158 -7.92 3.73 15.82
CA SER A 158 -8.82 4.50 16.69
C SER A 158 -10.08 3.73 17.09
N LYS A 159 -10.48 2.70 16.29
CA LYS A 159 -11.60 1.81 16.61
C LYS A 159 -11.22 0.69 17.56
N ILE A 160 -9.97 0.26 17.54
CA ILE A 160 -9.47 -0.89 18.31
C ILE A 160 -8.88 -0.44 19.65
N ASP A 161 -8.16 0.68 19.64
CA ASP A 161 -7.48 1.28 20.78
C ASP A 161 -7.64 2.82 20.70
N PRO A 162 -8.72 3.37 21.27
CA PRO A 162 -8.99 4.80 21.23
C PRO A 162 -7.89 5.64 21.90
N GLU A 163 -7.24 5.10 22.93
CA GLU A 163 -6.20 5.81 23.70
C GLU A 163 -4.90 6.00 22.91
N ARG A 164 -4.63 5.15 21.91
CA ARG A 164 -3.49 5.29 21.00
C ARG A 164 -3.53 6.59 20.18
N THR A 165 -4.72 7.08 19.85
CA THR A 165 -4.89 8.27 19.02
C THR A 165 -4.61 9.58 19.75
N ALA A 166 -4.62 9.56 21.09
CA ALA A 166 -4.42 10.73 21.94
C ALA A 166 -2.93 11.00 22.29
N ARG A 167 -2.03 10.11 21.86
CA ARG A 167 -0.57 10.23 22.02
C ARG A 167 0.10 10.65 20.70
#